data_AF-A0A1D3JER1-F1
#
_entry.id   AF-A0A1D3JER1-F1
#
_cell.length_a   1.000
_cell.length_b   1.000
_cell.length_c   1.000
_cell.angle_alpha   90.00
_cell.angle_beta   90.00
_cell.angle_gamma   90.00
#
_symmetry.space_group_name_H-M   'P 1'
#
loop_
_entity.id
_entity.type
_entity.pdbx_description
1 polymer ?
#
loop_
_entity_poly.entity_id
_entity_poly.type
_entity_poly.pdbx_seq_one_letter_code
_entity_poly.pdbx_strand_id
1 'polypeptide(L)'
;MATGEPDFDIFENSEDYFQNEALIDAIPHPYNANFCYRTENPDFKHNLDLMNLCKNFVVFLEKLQAAYANDTTKYSKYIEYLNFWLTYKSTATGKSDDYITKFYEFIQNNYKAFPPDGELKRKIYHIKGKSFNNMSILYDLYRLYYEIIHKSQEKCDKFHKKFMENYNLGISKCYTDEEKLCTPLEKFKQFYDINRSSRLHMCSTQGLPELPKFVTPNPSNGMNFIDKFSYHLSQLSKKQTKETHSIISNTVYPNLVTLLSLNYNLLLYSSEKEKRDNMIEILYEFIEFCKDRSTITFLDSLIERFFNGFYEKKKSNVPFINSFIKEFFRDFYENEKGEYELIYEECSNKNSQESYCSKYKMCNEKLGQDLHKIKNNIKEYLEYKETPAQQLFPQLVQSLAPQYSSSETPLYVEDEDNSSSNSTPINVGVGVGALFTLSFLYKFTPIGSWLNRTFLSKGNTVYNYNEDSDQDILDNSSDFDNYLYKKRGINLAYNAS
;
A
#
# COMPACT_ATOMS: atom_id res chain seq x y z
N MET A 1 12.98 -20.68 -22.74
CA MET A 1 13.19 -19.33 -23.31
C MET A 1 12.95 -18.34 -22.19
N ALA A 2 13.86 -17.40 -21.96
CA ALA A 2 13.68 -16.41 -20.89
C ALA A 2 12.39 -15.64 -21.17
N THR A 3 11.39 -15.79 -20.29
CA THR A 3 10.22 -14.92 -20.25
C THR A 3 10.74 -13.50 -20.08
N GLY A 4 10.47 -12.62 -21.05
CA GLY A 4 10.79 -11.21 -20.90
C GLY A 4 10.16 -10.69 -19.61
N GLU A 5 10.92 -9.91 -18.85
CA GLU A 5 10.35 -9.22 -17.71
C GLU A 5 9.37 -8.15 -18.25
N PRO A 6 8.12 -8.05 -17.75
CA PRO A 6 7.20 -7.03 -18.25
C PRO A 6 7.72 -5.62 -18.00
N ASP A 7 7.70 -4.75 -19.01
CA ASP A 7 7.94 -3.32 -18.84
C ASP A 7 6.67 -2.65 -18.29
N PHE A 8 6.79 -1.95 -17.17
CA PHE A 8 5.69 -1.22 -16.56
C PHE A 8 5.54 0.21 -17.11
N ASP A 9 6.52 0.72 -17.87
CA ASP A 9 6.54 2.07 -18.45
C ASP A 9 5.88 2.15 -19.83
N ILE A 10 4.85 1.32 -20.04
CA ILE A 10 4.18 1.15 -21.33
C ILE A 10 2.95 2.04 -21.51
N PHE A 11 2.47 2.69 -20.45
CA PHE A 11 1.20 3.45 -20.45
C PHE A 11 1.35 4.95 -20.78
N GLU A 12 2.56 5.42 -21.08
CA GLU A 12 2.83 6.83 -21.38
C GLU A 12 2.04 7.37 -22.58
N ASN A 13 1.78 6.52 -23.59
CA ASN A 13 0.99 6.86 -24.79
C ASN A 13 -0.45 6.31 -24.71
N SER A 14 -1.01 6.13 -23.50
CA SER A 14 -2.33 5.53 -23.31
C SER A 14 -3.46 6.19 -24.10
N GLU A 15 -3.42 7.52 -24.30
CA GLU A 15 -4.44 8.20 -25.11
C GLU A 15 -4.51 7.65 -26.54
N ASP A 16 -3.37 7.59 -27.22
CA ASP A 16 -3.25 7.06 -28.59
C ASP A 16 -3.76 5.62 -28.65
N TYR A 17 -3.40 4.81 -27.65
CA TYR A 17 -3.81 3.40 -27.61
C TYR A 17 -5.32 3.25 -27.43
N PHE A 18 -5.94 4.03 -26.54
CA PHE A 18 -7.39 3.99 -26.33
C PHE A 18 -8.16 4.49 -27.55
N GLN A 19 -7.67 5.53 -28.22
CA GLN A 19 -8.26 6.01 -29.47
C GLN A 19 -8.20 4.95 -30.57
N ASN A 20 -7.07 4.23 -30.70
CA ASN A 20 -6.94 3.14 -31.67
C ASN A 20 -7.77 1.91 -31.30
N GLU A 21 -7.88 1.58 -30.00
CA GLU A 21 -8.74 0.49 -29.49
C GLU A 21 -10.21 0.71 -29.86
N ALA A 22 -10.71 1.95 -29.70
CA ALA A 22 -12.10 2.30 -30.02
C ALA A 22 -12.46 2.14 -31.51
N LEU A 23 -11.47 2.04 -32.40
CA LEU A 23 -11.64 1.89 -33.85
C LEU A 23 -11.59 0.44 -34.33
N ILE A 24 -11.34 -0.53 -33.43
CA ILE A 24 -11.21 -1.96 -33.79
C ILE A 24 -12.53 -2.50 -34.36
N ASP A 25 -13.66 -2.21 -33.71
CA ASP A 25 -14.97 -2.76 -34.06
C ASP A 25 -15.51 -2.25 -35.41
N ALA A 26 -14.93 -1.17 -35.95
CA ALA A 26 -15.28 -0.63 -37.26
C ALA A 26 -14.78 -1.51 -38.42
N ILE A 27 -13.92 -2.51 -38.16
CA ILE A 27 -13.33 -3.37 -39.20
C ILE A 27 -13.99 -4.76 -39.12
N PRO A 28 -14.87 -5.12 -40.07
CA PRO A 28 -15.65 -6.34 -39.97
C PRO A 28 -14.78 -7.61 -40.05
N HIS A 29 -13.87 -7.69 -41.03
CA HIS A 29 -13.10 -8.91 -41.33
C HIS A 29 -11.75 -8.59 -42.00
N PRO A 30 -10.65 -8.42 -41.24
CA PRO A 30 -9.33 -8.27 -41.84
C PRO A 30 -8.85 -9.63 -42.39
N TYR A 31 -8.36 -9.66 -43.64
CA TYR A 31 -7.87 -10.88 -44.29
C TYR A 31 -6.81 -11.62 -43.47
N ASN A 32 -5.98 -10.87 -42.74
CA ASN A 32 -4.88 -11.39 -41.93
C ASN A 32 -5.35 -12.05 -40.62
N ALA A 33 -6.60 -11.84 -40.18
CA ALA A 33 -7.18 -12.54 -39.02
C ALA A 33 -7.98 -13.79 -39.39
N ASN A 34 -7.99 -14.22 -40.65
CA ASN A 34 -8.74 -15.41 -41.09
C ASN A 34 -8.37 -16.68 -40.31
N PHE A 35 -7.13 -16.78 -39.80
CA PHE A 35 -6.70 -17.92 -39.00
C PHE A 35 -7.47 -18.04 -37.67
N CYS A 36 -7.96 -16.94 -37.10
CA CYS A 36 -8.78 -16.92 -35.89
C CYS A 36 -10.10 -17.72 -36.05
N TYR A 37 -10.51 -17.97 -37.29
CA TYR A 37 -11.76 -18.65 -37.64
C TYR A 37 -11.56 -20.07 -38.22
N ARG A 38 -10.32 -20.56 -38.31
CA ARG A 38 -10.04 -21.85 -38.97
C ARG A 38 -10.46 -23.06 -38.13
N THR A 39 -10.98 -24.08 -38.81
CA THR A 39 -11.50 -25.34 -38.26
C THR A 39 -10.45 -26.25 -37.62
N GLU A 40 -9.16 -26.03 -37.86
CA GLU A 40 -8.05 -26.84 -37.32
C GLU A 40 -7.69 -26.49 -35.87
N ASN A 41 -8.37 -25.51 -35.27
CA ASN A 41 -8.24 -25.16 -33.87
C ASN A 41 -9.48 -25.59 -33.08
N PRO A 42 -9.60 -26.88 -32.72
CA PRO A 42 -10.77 -27.39 -32.00
C PRO A 42 -10.96 -26.75 -30.62
N ASP A 43 -9.87 -26.35 -29.96
CA ASP A 43 -9.86 -25.87 -28.57
C ASP A 43 -10.49 -24.48 -28.40
N PHE A 44 -10.40 -23.64 -29.44
CA PHE A 44 -10.90 -22.26 -29.41
C PHE A 44 -12.09 -22.02 -30.35
N LYS A 45 -12.38 -22.93 -31.29
CA LYS A 45 -13.47 -22.81 -32.27
C LYS A 45 -14.86 -22.59 -31.65
N HIS A 46 -15.09 -23.11 -30.46
CA HIS A 46 -16.38 -22.98 -29.76
C HIS A 46 -16.43 -21.76 -28.83
N ASN A 47 -15.33 -21.02 -28.70
CA ASN A 47 -15.22 -19.86 -27.82
C ASN A 47 -15.26 -18.57 -28.65
N LEU A 48 -16.48 -18.06 -28.87
CA LEU A 48 -16.72 -16.85 -29.67
C LEU A 48 -15.97 -15.63 -29.11
N ASP A 49 -15.83 -15.52 -27.79
CA ASP A 49 -15.16 -14.39 -27.15
C ASP A 49 -13.66 -14.37 -27.49
N LEU A 50 -12.98 -15.52 -27.41
CA LEU A 50 -11.58 -15.62 -27.79
C LEU A 50 -11.35 -15.52 -29.29
N MET A 51 -12.28 -16.01 -30.12
CA MET A 51 -12.21 -15.80 -31.57
C MET A 51 -12.29 -14.31 -31.92
N ASN A 52 -13.22 -13.59 -31.29
CA ASN A 52 -13.34 -12.14 -31.46
C ASN A 52 -12.12 -11.41 -30.89
N LEU A 53 -11.59 -11.84 -29.74
CA LEU A 53 -10.36 -11.28 -29.18
C LEU A 53 -9.15 -11.49 -30.10
N CYS A 54 -9.01 -12.67 -30.70
CA CYS A 54 -7.96 -12.97 -31.69
C CYS A 54 -8.07 -12.03 -32.89
N LYS A 55 -9.28 -11.84 -33.45
CA LYS A 55 -9.53 -10.88 -34.52
C LYS A 55 -9.13 -9.46 -34.08
N ASN A 56 -9.61 -9.04 -32.92
CA ASN A 56 -9.39 -7.69 -32.39
C ASN A 56 -7.90 -7.43 -32.16
N PHE A 57 -7.16 -8.40 -31.63
CA PHE A 57 -5.72 -8.34 -31.48
C PHE A 57 -5.00 -8.09 -32.82
N VAL A 58 -5.35 -8.84 -33.87
CA VAL A 58 -4.74 -8.68 -35.19
C VAL A 58 -5.01 -7.29 -35.75
N VAL A 59 -6.26 -6.82 -35.69
CA VAL A 59 -6.63 -5.46 -36.13
C VAL A 59 -5.85 -4.41 -35.36
N PHE A 60 -5.76 -4.57 -34.03
CA PHE A 60 -5.14 -3.57 -33.18
C PHE A 60 -3.64 -3.49 -33.43
N LEU A 61 -2.98 -4.64 -33.58
CA LEU A 61 -1.57 -4.73 -33.93
C LEU A 61 -1.27 -4.07 -35.28
N GLU A 62 -2.06 -4.34 -36.32
CA GLU A 62 -1.86 -3.72 -37.64
C GLU A 62 -2.06 -2.20 -37.59
N LYS A 63 -3.05 -1.73 -36.84
CA LYS A 63 -3.30 -0.28 -36.66
C LYS A 63 -2.13 0.40 -35.96
N LEU A 64 -1.65 -0.14 -34.86
CA LEU A 64 -0.53 0.44 -34.12
C LEU A 64 0.77 0.35 -34.93
N GLN A 65 1.00 -0.74 -35.65
CA GLN A 65 2.12 -0.85 -36.59
C GLN A 65 2.09 0.25 -37.65
N ALA A 66 0.93 0.54 -38.23
CA ALA A 66 0.79 1.62 -39.20
C ALA A 66 0.99 3.01 -38.55
N ALA A 67 0.45 3.23 -37.35
CA ALA A 67 0.57 4.50 -36.63
C ALA A 67 2.01 4.82 -36.22
N TYR A 68 2.81 3.81 -35.88
CA TYR A 68 4.19 3.96 -35.40
C TYR A 68 5.26 3.52 -36.40
N ALA A 69 4.92 3.35 -37.69
CA ALA A 69 5.83 2.85 -38.72
C ALA A 69 7.15 3.65 -38.85
N ASN A 70 7.13 4.94 -38.50
CA ASN A 70 8.28 5.85 -38.59
C ASN A 70 8.89 6.23 -37.22
N ASP A 71 8.36 5.71 -36.11
CA ASP A 71 8.80 6.07 -34.75
C ASP A 71 9.49 4.89 -34.06
N THR A 72 10.80 4.79 -34.24
CA THR A 72 11.61 3.71 -33.65
C THR A 72 11.62 3.72 -32.12
N THR A 73 11.33 4.86 -31.47
CA THR A 73 11.32 4.98 -30.00
C THR A 73 10.02 4.46 -29.40
N LYS A 74 8.88 4.76 -30.04
CA LYS A 74 7.56 4.24 -29.63
C LYS A 74 7.30 2.82 -30.12
N TYR A 75 8.07 2.34 -31.10
CA TYR A 75 7.91 1.01 -31.69
C TYR A 75 7.96 -0.14 -30.67
N SER A 76 8.86 -0.09 -29.67
CA SER A 76 8.90 -1.13 -28.63
C SER A 76 7.71 -1.06 -27.69
N LYS A 77 7.33 0.16 -27.27
CA LYS A 77 6.33 0.38 -26.21
C LYS A 77 4.92 -0.07 -26.64
N TYR A 78 4.50 0.15 -27.89
CA TYR A 78 3.16 -0.26 -28.32
C TYR A 78 3.02 -1.80 -28.38
N ILE A 79 4.10 -2.53 -28.68
CA ILE A 79 4.09 -4.00 -28.72
C ILE A 79 3.92 -4.55 -27.30
N GLU A 80 4.63 -3.99 -26.33
CA GLU A 80 4.52 -4.37 -24.92
C GLU A 80 3.14 -3.99 -24.35
N TYR A 81 2.60 -2.82 -24.72
CA TYR A 81 1.22 -2.45 -24.44
C TYR A 81 0.22 -3.45 -25.04
N LEU A 82 0.37 -3.85 -26.30
CA LEU A 82 -0.49 -4.85 -26.94
C LEU A 82 -0.43 -6.19 -26.21
N ASN A 83 0.74 -6.60 -25.75
CA ASN A 83 0.90 -7.82 -24.97
C ASN A 83 0.13 -7.76 -23.65
N PHE A 84 0.27 -6.65 -22.93
CA PHE A 84 -0.49 -6.40 -21.72
C PHE A 84 -2.00 -6.37 -22.00
N TRP A 85 -2.43 -5.63 -23.02
CA TRP A 85 -3.84 -5.51 -23.42
C TRP A 85 -4.45 -6.87 -23.75
N LEU A 86 -3.74 -7.73 -24.49
CA LEU A 86 -4.21 -9.07 -24.82
C LEU A 86 -4.38 -9.93 -23.56
N THR A 87 -3.46 -9.82 -22.60
CA THR A 87 -3.58 -10.50 -21.30
C THR A 87 -4.79 -9.96 -20.54
N TYR A 88 -4.93 -8.65 -20.42
CA TYR A 88 -6.03 -8.00 -19.71
C TYR A 88 -7.40 -8.44 -20.25
N LYS A 89 -7.58 -8.43 -21.58
CA LYS A 89 -8.82 -8.89 -22.22
C LYS A 89 -9.04 -10.40 -22.08
N SER A 90 -7.97 -11.19 -22.11
CA SER A 90 -8.04 -12.64 -21.95
C SER A 90 -8.46 -13.02 -20.53
N THR A 91 -7.92 -12.37 -19.51
CA THR A 91 -8.26 -12.61 -18.09
C THR A 91 -9.71 -12.25 -17.79
N ALA A 92 -10.25 -11.20 -18.42
CA ALA A 92 -11.67 -10.83 -18.30
C ALA A 92 -12.66 -11.90 -18.80
N THR A 93 -12.19 -12.93 -19.53
CA THR A 93 -13.03 -14.08 -19.94
C THR A 93 -13.23 -15.13 -18.84
N GLY A 94 -12.56 -14.97 -17.69
CA GLY A 94 -12.65 -15.89 -16.55
C GLY A 94 -12.04 -17.28 -16.81
N LYS A 95 -11.18 -17.41 -17.83
CA LYS A 95 -10.52 -18.67 -18.19
C LYS A 95 -9.24 -18.87 -17.39
N SER A 96 -8.84 -20.14 -17.23
CA SER A 96 -7.62 -20.48 -16.50
C SER A 96 -6.34 -20.03 -17.21
N ASP A 97 -5.28 -19.83 -16.43
CA ASP A 97 -3.97 -19.42 -16.96
C ASP A 97 -3.42 -20.37 -18.03
N ASP A 98 -3.65 -21.68 -17.88
CA ASP A 98 -3.26 -22.69 -18.88
C ASP A 98 -4.00 -22.48 -20.20
N TYR A 99 -5.30 -22.20 -20.12
CA TYR A 99 -6.12 -21.94 -21.29
C TYR A 99 -5.71 -20.65 -22.01
N ILE A 100 -5.43 -19.57 -21.26
CA ILE A 100 -4.90 -18.33 -21.82
C ILE A 100 -3.51 -18.56 -22.43
N THR A 101 -2.64 -19.36 -21.79
CA THR A 101 -1.32 -19.69 -22.34
C THR A 101 -1.43 -20.39 -23.71
N LYS A 102 -2.31 -21.38 -23.83
CA LYS A 102 -2.60 -22.04 -25.11
C LYS A 102 -3.16 -21.09 -26.17
N PHE A 103 -3.94 -20.09 -25.76
CA PHE A 103 -4.47 -19.07 -26.65
C PHE A 103 -3.35 -18.20 -27.25
N TYR A 104 -2.35 -17.82 -26.44
CA TYR A 104 -1.15 -17.15 -26.93
C TYR A 104 -0.36 -18.00 -27.92
N GLU A 105 -0.11 -19.27 -27.59
CA GLU A 105 0.59 -20.21 -28.49
C GLU A 105 -0.15 -20.37 -29.83
N PHE A 106 -1.48 -20.43 -29.79
CA PHE A 106 -2.31 -20.46 -31.00
C PHE A 106 -2.07 -19.23 -31.88
N ILE A 107 -2.14 -18.01 -31.31
CA ILE A 107 -1.91 -16.76 -32.06
C ILE A 107 -0.50 -16.76 -32.67
N GLN A 108 0.53 -17.07 -31.86
CA GLN A 108 1.92 -17.07 -32.29
C GLN A 108 2.23 -18.06 -33.41
N ASN A 109 1.59 -19.23 -33.41
CA ASN A 109 1.85 -20.29 -34.39
C ASN A 109 1.10 -20.07 -35.71
N ASN A 110 0.04 -19.26 -35.72
CA ASN A 110 -0.86 -19.14 -36.86
C ASN A 110 -0.87 -17.76 -37.51
N TYR A 111 -0.45 -16.70 -36.81
CA TYR A 111 -0.41 -15.37 -37.40
C TYR A 111 0.90 -15.12 -38.15
N LYS A 112 0.80 -14.88 -39.46
CA LYS A 112 1.94 -14.77 -40.39
C LYS A 112 2.98 -13.72 -40.01
N ALA A 113 2.59 -12.69 -39.25
CA ALA A 113 3.52 -11.66 -38.78
C ALA A 113 4.45 -12.14 -37.64
N PHE A 114 4.27 -13.37 -37.14
CA PHE A 114 5.19 -14.03 -36.22
C PHE A 114 6.09 -15.03 -36.96
N PRO A 115 7.24 -14.61 -37.53
CA PRO A 115 8.21 -15.58 -37.99
C PRO A 115 8.74 -16.40 -36.79
N PRO A 116 9.21 -17.65 -37.00
CA PRO A 116 9.63 -18.57 -35.92
C PRO A 116 10.64 -17.97 -34.92
N ASP A 117 11.49 -17.04 -35.36
CA ASP A 117 12.49 -16.30 -34.56
C ASP A 117 12.25 -14.78 -34.50
N GLY A 118 11.02 -14.34 -34.75
CA GLY A 118 10.64 -12.92 -34.81
C GLY A 118 10.70 -12.21 -33.46
N GLU A 119 11.10 -10.95 -33.45
CA GLU A 119 11.04 -10.07 -32.27
C GLU A 119 9.61 -10.00 -31.68
N LEU A 120 8.61 -9.85 -32.56
CA LEU A 120 7.20 -9.81 -32.16
C LEU A 120 6.79 -11.08 -31.38
N LYS A 121 7.25 -12.27 -31.80
CA LYS A 121 6.90 -13.55 -31.17
C LYS A 121 7.45 -13.64 -29.75
N ARG A 122 8.65 -13.08 -29.52
CA ARG A 122 9.27 -13.03 -28.20
C ARG A 122 8.60 -12.02 -27.26
N LYS A 123 8.00 -10.96 -27.79
CA LYS A 123 7.39 -9.87 -27.02
C LYS A 123 5.90 -10.08 -26.69
N ILE A 124 5.19 -10.90 -27.46
CA ILE A 124 3.78 -11.23 -27.17
C ILE A 124 3.73 -12.56 -26.41
N TYR A 125 3.54 -12.53 -25.10
CA TYR A 125 3.48 -13.68 -24.21
C TYR A 125 2.49 -13.44 -23.07
N HIS A 126 1.91 -14.52 -22.53
CA HIS A 126 1.00 -14.42 -21.41
C HIS A 126 1.72 -13.90 -20.14
N ILE A 127 1.38 -12.67 -19.72
CA ILE A 127 1.87 -12.06 -18.47
C ILE A 127 1.09 -12.67 -17.30
N LYS A 128 1.77 -13.21 -16.28
CA LYS A 128 1.11 -13.93 -15.17
C LYS A 128 1.36 -13.29 -13.82
N GLY A 129 0.44 -13.59 -12.88
CA GLY A 129 0.61 -13.34 -11.46
C GLY A 129 0.77 -11.87 -11.09
N LYS A 130 1.65 -11.59 -10.13
CA LYS A 130 1.80 -10.27 -9.51
C LYS A 130 2.10 -9.15 -10.51
N SER A 131 2.95 -9.40 -11.50
CA SER A 131 3.31 -8.39 -12.49
C SER A 131 2.11 -7.97 -13.34
N PHE A 132 1.27 -8.91 -13.78
CA PHE A 132 0.03 -8.57 -14.48
C PHE A 132 -0.92 -7.77 -13.59
N ASN A 133 -1.17 -8.23 -12.36
CA ASN A 133 -2.06 -7.55 -11.42
C ASN A 133 -1.61 -6.11 -11.13
N ASN A 134 -0.31 -5.89 -10.99
CA ASN A 134 0.25 -4.57 -10.75
C ASN A 134 0.15 -3.66 -11.98
N MET A 135 0.40 -4.17 -13.19
CA MET A 135 0.21 -3.42 -14.44
C MET A 135 -1.27 -3.07 -14.69
N SER A 136 -2.20 -3.94 -14.31
CA SER A 136 -3.63 -3.70 -14.43
C SER A 136 -4.10 -2.50 -13.61
N ILE A 137 -3.52 -2.26 -12.45
CA ILE A 137 -3.81 -1.06 -11.64
C ILE A 137 -3.45 0.21 -12.42
N LEU A 138 -2.25 0.26 -13.01
CA LEU A 138 -1.82 1.40 -13.82
C LEU A 138 -2.73 1.60 -15.03
N TYR A 139 -3.04 0.52 -15.74
CA TYR A 139 -3.95 0.55 -16.88
C TYR A 139 -5.31 1.13 -16.50
N ASP A 140 -5.91 0.65 -15.40
CA ASP A 140 -7.22 1.11 -14.96
C ASP A 140 -7.19 2.59 -14.56
N LEU A 141 -6.12 3.07 -13.93
CA LEU A 141 -5.94 4.48 -13.59
C LEU A 141 -5.90 5.38 -14.84
N TYR A 142 -5.10 5.03 -15.84
CA TYR A 142 -5.06 5.74 -17.12
C TYR A 142 -6.40 5.67 -17.85
N ARG A 143 -7.03 4.49 -17.88
CA ARG A 143 -8.31 4.27 -18.56
C ARG A 143 -9.43 5.09 -17.94
N LEU A 144 -9.58 5.03 -16.61
CA LEU A 144 -10.52 5.84 -15.85
C LEU A 144 -10.32 7.34 -16.12
N TYR A 145 -9.06 7.79 -16.17
CA TYR A 145 -8.74 9.17 -16.51
C TYR A 145 -9.30 9.52 -17.90
N TYR A 146 -8.93 8.80 -18.95
CA TYR A 146 -9.27 9.20 -20.33
C TYR A 146 -10.77 9.03 -20.68
N GLU A 147 -11.47 8.06 -20.08
CA GLU A 147 -12.89 7.78 -20.36
C GLU A 147 -13.86 8.89 -19.93
N ILE A 148 -13.46 9.77 -19.00
CA ILE A 148 -14.24 10.95 -18.64
C ILE A 148 -14.13 12.01 -19.74
N ILE A 149 -15.02 11.96 -20.72
CA ILE A 149 -15.02 12.89 -21.88
C ILE A 149 -16.20 13.87 -21.84
N HIS A 150 -17.27 13.53 -21.10
CA HIS A 150 -18.49 14.32 -21.03
C HIS A 150 -18.94 14.50 -19.59
N LYS A 151 -19.55 15.66 -19.30
CA LYS A 151 -20.15 15.95 -18.00
C LYS A 151 -21.21 14.91 -17.66
N SER A 152 -21.03 14.18 -16.57
CA SER A 152 -21.98 13.17 -16.11
C SER A 152 -21.74 12.86 -14.63
N GLN A 153 -22.75 13.12 -13.79
CA GLN A 153 -22.64 12.87 -12.35
C GLN A 153 -22.47 11.38 -12.03
N GLU A 154 -23.27 10.50 -12.65
CA GLU A 154 -23.17 9.05 -12.47
C GLU A 154 -21.77 8.52 -12.83
N LYS A 155 -21.19 9.01 -13.93
CA LYS A 155 -19.82 8.64 -14.33
C LYS A 155 -18.78 9.18 -13.36
N CYS A 156 -18.99 10.37 -12.81
CA CYS A 156 -18.11 10.93 -11.80
C CYS A 156 -18.13 10.12 -10.50
N ASP A 157 -19.30 9.71 -10.01
CA ASP A 157 -19.41 8.90 -8.79
C ASP A 157 -18.68 7.55 -8.96
N LYS A 158 -18.91 6.88 -10.09
CA LYS A 158 -18.20 5.63 -10.45
C LYS A 158 -16.70 5.84 -10.58
N PHE A 159 -16.29 6.95 -11.20
CA PHE A 159 -14.89 7.30 -11.33
C PHE A 159 -14.24 7.53 -9.97
N HIS A 160 -14.80 8.38 -9.10
CA HIS A 160 -14.22 8.69 -7.80
C HIS A 160 -13.99 7.42 -6.98
N LYS A 161 -14.99 6.54 -6.94
CA LYS A 161 -14.89 5.26 -6.25
C LYS A 161 -13.75 4.40 -6.81
N LYS A 162 -13.79 4.08 -8.11
CA LYS A 162 -12.80 3.19 -8.74
C LYS A 162 -11.40 3.77 -8.76
N PHE A 163 -11.28 5.08 -8.98
CA PHE A 163 -10.01 5.78 -9.03
C PHE A 163 -9.33 5.77 -7.67
N MET A 164 -10.09 6.02 -6.59
CA MET A 164 -9.60 5.92 -5.21
C MET A 164 -9.18 4.49 -4.85
N GLU A 165 -10.01 3.49 -5.17
CA GLU A 165 -9.70 2.08 -4.94
C GLU A 165 -8.39 1.68 -5.63
N ASN A 166 -8.26 1.97 -6.93
CA ASN A 166 -7.06 1.62 -7.71
C ASN A 166 -5.82 2.39 -7.27
N TYR A 167 -5.94 3.69 -7.00
CA TYR A 167 -4.79 4.51 -6.59
C TYR A 167 -4.25 4.06 -5.23
N ASN A 168 -5.14 3.84 -4.25
CA ASN A 168 -4.74 3.37 -2.92
C ASN A 168 -4.18 1.95 -2.95
N LEU A 169 -4.73 1.08 -3.80
CA LEU A 169 -4.19 -0.26 -4.01
C LEU A 169 -2.78 -0.20 -4.61
N GLY A 170 -2.55 0.71 -5.57
CA GLY A 170 -1.22 0.96 -6.13
C GLY A 170 -0.21 1.42 -5.09
N ILE A 171 -0.58 2.38 -4.23
CA ILE A 171 0.27 2.84 -3.11
C ILE A 171 0.58 1.68 -2.16
N SER A 172 -0.41 0.87 -1.80
CA SER A 172 -0.18 -0.25 -0.88
C SER A 172 0.82 -1.26 -1.45
N LYS A 173 0.62 -1.67 -2.70
CA LYS A 173 1.47 -2.66 -3.39
C LYS A 173 2.92 -2.22 -3.58
N CYS A 174 3.13 -0.91 -3.62
CA CYS A 174 4.46 -0.32 -3.61
C CYS A 174 5.32 -0.68 -2.41
N TYR A 175 4.69 -0.92 -1.25
CA TYR A 175 5.39 -1.23 0.00
C TYR A 175 5.19 -2.67 0.47
N THR A 176 4.27 -3.43 -0.12
CA THR A 176 4.00 -4.83 0.26
C THR A 176 4.48 -5.87 -0.76
N ASP A 177 4.46 -5.56 -2.06
CA ASP A 177 4.56 -6.57 -3.11
C ASP A 177 5.77 -6.38 -4.03
N GLU A 178 5.86 -5.26 -4.75
CA GLU A 178 6.85 -5.03 -5.82
C GLU A 178 7.25 -3.56 -5.96
N GLU A 179 8.55 -3.28 -5.83
CA GLU A 179 9.13 -1.94 -6.05
C GLU A 179 8.91 -1.43 -7.48
N LYS A 180 8.79 -2.34 -8.47
CA LYS A 180 8.67 -2.02 -9.90
C LYS A 180 7.38 -1.27 -10.24
N LEU A 181 6.34 -1.35 -9.40
CA LEU A 181 5.10 -0.58 -9.57
C LEU A 181 5.28 0.92 -9.21
N CYS A 182 6.23 1.25 -8.34
CA CYS A 182 6.29 2.58 -7.74
C CYS A 182 6.74 3.68 -8.67
N THR A 183 7.77 3.42 -9.47
CA THR A 183 8.24 4.39 -10.44
C THR A 183 7.17 4.69 -11.52
N PRO A 184 6.49 3.68 -12.11
CA PRO A 184 5.34 3.92 -12.97
C PRO A 184 4.17 4.64 -12.29
N LEU A 185 3.86 4.32 -11.03
CA LEU A 185 2.79 5.01 -10.28
C LEU A 185 3.13 6.48 -10.02
N GLU A 186 4.40 6.78 -9.71
CA GLU A 186 4.91 8.14 -9.59
C GLU A 186 4.78 8.90 -10.91
N LYS A 187 5.14 8.27 -12.04
CA LYS A 187 4.94 8.85 -13.38
C LYS A 187 3.47 9.12 -13.67
N PHE A 188 2.57 8.19 -13.33
CA PHE A 188 1.13 8.40 -13.45
C PHE A 188 0.66 9.60 -12.63
N LYS A 189 1.10 9.72 -11.37
CA LYS A 189 0.76 10.88 -10.54
C LYS A 189 1.22 12.19 -11.17
N GLN A 190 2.47 12.24 -11.66
CA GLN A 190 3.00 13.44 -12.33
C GLN A 190 2.18 13.81 -13.57
N PHE A 191 1.87 12.81 -14.41
CA PHE A 191 0.97 12.96 -15.55
C PHE A 191 -0.40 13.52 -15.13
N TYR A 192 -0.98 12.95 -14.08
CA TYR A 192 -2.30 13.34 -13.59
C TYR A 192 -2.28 14.77 -13.06
N ASP A 193 -1.34 15.12 -12.20
CA ASP A 193 -1.23 16.46 -11.59
C ASP A 193 -1.07 17.56 -12.66
N ILE A 194 -0.29 17.31 -13.72
CA ILE A 194 -0.11 18.24 -14.84
C ILE A 194 -1.42 18.41 -15.62
N ASN A 195 -2.10 17.32 -15.94
CA ASN A 195 -3.23 17.35 -16.88
C ASN A 195 -4.61 17.47 -16.21
N ARG A 196 -4.71 17.32 -14.87
CA ARG A 196 -5.97 17.35 -14.10
C ARG A 196 -6.77 18.63 -14.33
N SER A 197 -6.10 19.78 -14.32
CA SER A 197 -6.74 21.11 -14.43
C SER A 197 -7.62 21.23 -15.68
N SER A 198 -7.17 20.68 -16.80
CA SER A 198 -7.90 20.69 -18.08
C SER A 198 -9.25 19.95 -18.03
N ARG A 199 -9.40 19.00 -17.09
CA ARG A 199 -10.54 18.09 -16.99
C ARG A 199 -11.37 18.27 -15.73
N LEU A 200 -11.05 19.22 -14.85
CA LEU A 200 -11.84 19.53 -13.65
C LEU A 200 -13.33 19.72 -13.95
N HIS A 201 -13.64 20.42 -15.05
CA HIS A 201 -15.00 20.74 -15.46
C HIS A 201 -15.84 19.53 -15.90
N MET A 202 -15.24 18.34 -16.03
CA MET A 202 -15.96 17.11 -16.34
C MET A 202 -16.83 16.63 -15.17
N CYS A 203 -16.39 16.89 -13.94
CA CYS A 203 -17.12 16.57 -12.72
C CYS A 203 -17.52 17.85 -12.00
N SER A 204 -18.74 18.32 -12.28
CA SER A 204 -19.18 19.68 -11.94
C SER A 204 -19.30 19.97 -10.44
N THR A 205 -19.50 18.94 -9.60
CA THR A 205 -19.78 19.11 -8.16
C THR A 205 -18.54 18.90 -7.29
N GLN A 206 -17.77 17.84 -7.53
CA GLN A 206 -16.58 17.48 -6.75
C GLN A 206 -15.25 17.77 -7.49
N GLY A 207 -15.29 18.08 -8.78
CA GLY A 207 -14.08 18.12 -9.62
C GLY A 207 -13.47 16.72 -9.78
N LEU A 208 -12.26 16.67 -10.31
CA LEU A 208 -11.41 15.48 -10.23
C LEU A 208 -10.68 15.48 -8.87
N PRO A 209 -10.40 14.33 -8.22
CA PRO A 209 -9.72 14.30 -6.94
C PRO A 209 -8.31 14.91 -7.03
N GLU A 210 -7.84 15.49 -5.94
CA GLU A 210 -6.44 15.89 -5.81
C GLU A 210 -5.65 14.72 -5.21
N LEU A 211 -4.56 14.32 -5.85
CA LEU A 211 -3.78 13.18 -5.40
C LEU A 211 -2.86 13.61 -4.25
N PRO A 212 -2.86 12.89 -3.11
CA PRO A 212 -1.90 13.11 -2.04
C PRO A 212 -0.46 13.08 -2.53
N LYS A 213 0.44 13.69 -1.76
CA LYS A 213 1.88 13.59 -2.01
C LYS A 213 2.28 12.11 -2.02
N PHE A 214 3.12 11.75 -2.98
CA PHE A 214 3.64 10.38 -3.13
C PHE A 214 5.17 10.43 -3.14
N VAL A 215 5.79 9.62 -2.29
CA VAL A 215 7.24 9.47 -2.16
C VAL A 215 7.58 8.00 -2.29
N THR A 216 8.29 7.61 -3.34
CA THR A 216 8.66 6.21 -3.62
C THR A 216 9.54 5.59 -2.52
N PRO A 217 9.67 4.24 -2.45
CA PRO A 217 10.55 3.58 -1.48
C PRO A 217 12.02 3.99 -1.60
N ASN A 218 12.50 4.24 -2.83
CA ASN A 218 13.89 4.61 -3.12
C ASN A 218 13.95 5.96 -3.88
N PRO A 219 13.63 7.08 -3.20
CA PRO A 219 13.57 8.38 -3.84
C PRO A 219 14.98 8.87 -4.20
N SER A 220 15.16 9.41 -5.41
CA SER A 220 16.47 9.84 -5.90
C SER A 220 17.13 10.97 -5.09
N ASN A 221 16.34 11.74 -4.35
CA ASN A 221 16.77 12.92 -3.58
C ASN A 221 16.63 12.74 -2.06
N GLY A 222 16.33 11.52 -1.59
CA GLY A 222 15.93 11.29 -0.20
C GLY A 222 16.55 10.04 0.40
N MET A 223 16.18 9.78 1.66
CA MET A 223 16.53 8.55 2.37
C MET A 223 15.61 7.42 1.92
N ASN A 224 16.20 6.27 1.58
CA ASN A 224 15.44 5.07 1.24
C ASN A 224 14.56 4.65 2.41
N PHE A 225 13.38 4.11 2.11
CA PHE A 225 12.42 3.70 3.11
C PHE A 225 13.00 2.68 4.10
N ILE A 226 13.81 1.73 3.62
CA ILE A 226 14.48 0.73 4.47
C ILE A 226 15.43 1.33 5.51
N ASP A 227 15.89 2.55 5.29
CA ASP A 227 16.78 3.31 6.17
C ASP A 227 16.01 4.26 7.11
N LYS A 228 14.67 4.16 7.17
CA LYS A 228 13.83 4.99 8.04
C LYS A 228 13.35 4.26 9.27
N PHE A 229 13.10 5.01 10.34
CA PHE A 229 12.49 4.48 11.55
C PHE A 229 11.09 3.92 11.29
N SER A 230 10.32 4.57 10.41
CA SER A 230 9.00 4.12 9.99
C SER A 230 8.98 2.69 9.43
N TYR A 231 9.92 2.34 8.55
CA TYR A 231 10.04 0.99 8.02
C TYR A 231 10.23 -0.02 9.15
N HIS A 232 11.21 0.23 10.01
CA HIS A 232 11.54 -0.65 11.13
C HIS A 232 10.37 -0.86 12.10
N LEU A 233 9.68 0.22 12.49
CA LEU A 233 8.49 0.16 13.32
C LEU A 233 7.35 -0.61 12.63
N SER A 234 7.15 -0.40 11.33
CA SER A 234 6.14 -1.13 10.55
C SER A 234 6.43 -2.64 10.42
N GLN A 235 7.70 -3.06 10.45
CA GLN A 235 8.04 -4.49 10.44
C GLN A 235 7.82 -5.14 11.81
N LEU A 236 8.06 -4.41 12.89
CA LEU A 236 7.79 -4.87 14.26
C LEU A 236 6.29 -5.05 14.50
N SER A 237 5.45 -4.23 13.86
CA SER A 237 3.99 -4.35 13.97
C SER A 237 3.43 -5.65 13.38
N LYS A 238 4.04 -6.13 12.28
CA LYS A 238 3.65 -7.35 11.55
C LYS A 238 4.04 -8.64 12.30
N LYS A 239 5.09 -8.60 13.11
CA LYS A 239 5.60 -9.74 13.88
C LYS A 239 4.84 -9.91 15.21
N GLN A 240 3.54 -10.19 15.17
CA GLN A 240 2.81 -10.61 16.36
C GLN A 240 3.08 -12.11 16.61
N THR A 241 3.99 -12.44 17.53
CA THR A 241 4.06 -13.80 18.09
C THR A 241 3.39 -13.85 19.46
N LYS A 242 2.94 -15.03 19.89
CA LYS A 242 2.31 -15.26 21.21
C LYS A 242 3.14 -14.78 22.42
N GLU A 243 4.43 -14.48 22.22
CA GLU A 243 5.39 -14.07 23.25
C GLU A 243 5.88 -12.62 23.09
N THR A 244 5.54 -11.92 22.01
CA THR A 244 5.90 -10.52 21.81
C THR A 244 4.65 -9.69 21.56
N HIS A 245 4.14 -9.03 22.60
CA HIS A 245 3.23 -7.90 22.42
C HIS A 245 3.99 -6.86 21.59
N SER A 246 3.59 -6.67 20.32
CA SER A 246 4.24 -5.69 19.46
C SER A 246 4.11 -4.29 20.07
N ILE A 247 5.23 -3.56 20.18
CA ILE A 247 5.29 -2.21 20.77
C ILE A 247 4.37 -1.25 20.03
N ILE A 248 4.37 -1.36 18.70
CA ILE A 248 3.47 -0.63 17.84
C ILE A 248 2.43 -1.62 17.32
N SER A 249 1.50 -1.97 18.21
CA SER A 249 0.44 -2.92 17.85
C SER A 249 -0.51 -2.29 16.85
N ASN A 250 -0.75 -2.98 15.74
CA ASN A 250 -1.84 -2.63 14.80
C ASN A 250 -3.21 -2.55 15.49
N THR A 251 -3.39 -3.19 16.65
CA THR A 251 -4.64 -3.14 17.40
C THR A 251 -4.78 -1.85 18.21
N VAL A 252 -3.67 -1.19 18.56
CA VAL A 252 -3.64 0.00 19.41
C VAL A 252 -3.44 1.26 18.56
N TYR A 253 -2.59 1.20 17.55
CA TYR A 253 -2.23 2.32 16.67
C TYR A 253 -2.43 1.98 15.17
N PRO A 254 -3.63 1.58 14.73
CA PRO A 254 -3.86 1.13 13.37
C PRO A 254 -3.54 2.19 12.31
N ASN A 255 -3.89 3.47 12.54
CA ASN A 255 -3.71 4.52 11.55
C ASN A 255 -2.23 4.91 11.43
N LEU A 256 -1.54 5.06 12.56
CA LEU A 256 -0.12 5.34 12.60
C LEU A 256 0.66 4.21 11.94
N VAL A 257 0.38 2.94 12.27
CA VAL A 257 1.11 1.84 11.63
C VAL A 257 0.87 1.78 10.13
N THR A 258 -0.37 2.00 9.68
CA THR A 258 -0.68 2.07 8.26
C THR A 258 0.17 3.15 7.58
N LEU A 259 0.19 4.36 8.14
CA LEU A 259 1.01 5.46 7.63
C LEU A 259 2.51 5.10 7.57
N LEU A 260 3.06 4.51 8.64
CA LEU A 260 4.47 4.12 8.69
C LEU A 260 4.79 3.04 7.66
N SER A 261 3.88 2.10 7.43
CA SER A 261 4.05 1.03 6.44
C SER A 261 4.06 1.55 5.00
N LEU A 262 3.50 2.74 4.77
CA LEU A 262 3.42 3.40 3.47
C LEU A 262 4.43 4.55 3.32
N ASN A 263 5.51 4.56 4.10
CA ASN A 263 6.54 5.61 4.07
C ASN A 263 5.97 7.03 4.20
N TYR A 264 5.01 7.21 5.10
CA TYR A 264 4.32 8.49 5.33
C TYR A 264 3.46 9.01 4.17
N ASN A 265 3.16 8.18 3.17
CA ASN A 265 2.20 8.54 2.14
C ASN A 265 0.77 8.40 2.67
N LEU A 266 -0.01 9.49 2.58
CA LEU A 266 -1.44 9.44 2.81
C LEU A 266 -2.13 8.72 1.64
N LEU A 267 -3.18 7.98 1.99
CA LEU A 267 -4.10 7.44 1.00
C LEU A 267 -5.00 8.56 0.47
N LEU A 268 -5.58 8.34 -0.70
CA LEU A 268 -6.64 9.18 -1.24
C LEU A 268 -7.95 8.87 -0.50
N TYR A 269 -8.63 9.91 -0.02
CA TYR A 269 -9.91 9.81 0.70
C TYR A 269 -11.07 10.30 -0.15
N SER A 270 -12.29 9.91 0.22
CA SER A 270 -13.50 10.28 -0.52
C SER A 270 -13.89 11.75 -0.34
N SER A 271 -13.42 12.38 0.74
CA SER A 271 -13.68 13.78 1.06
C SER A 271 -12.57 14.38 1.92
N GLU A 272 -12.45 15.71 1.90
CA GLU A 272 -11.55 16.44 2.80
C GLU A 272 -11.87 16.21 4.29
N LYS A 273 -13.14 15.97 4.61
CA LYS A 273 -13.55 15.63 5.97
C LYS A 273 -12.94 14.30 6.42
N GLU A 274 -13.05 13.25 5.60
CA GLU A 274 -12.50 11.92 5.90
C GLU A 274 -10.97 11.96 5.98
N LYS A 275 -10.32 12.73 5.10
CA LYS A 275 -8.88 13.01 5.17
C LYS A 275 -8.50 13.62 6.52
N ARG A 276 -9.19 14.68 6.95
CA ARG A 276 -8.92 15.36 8.23
C ARG A 276 -9.21 14.49 9.45
N ASP A 277 -10.27 13.69 9.40
CA ASP A 277 -10.57 12.66 10.41
C ASP A 277 -9.38 11.70 10.55
N ASN A 278 -8.87 11.17 9.45
CA ASN A 278 -7.73 10.26 9.50
C ASN A 278 -6.45 10.94 9.99
N MET A 279 -6.17 12.17 9.53
CA MET A 279 -4.99 12.92 9.94
C MET A 279 -4.95 13.19 11.45
N ILE A 280 -6.08 13.58 12.06
CA ILE A 280 -6.11 13.83 13.51
C ILE A 280 -6.02 12.54 14.33
N GLU A 281 -6.56 11.43 13.81
CA GLU A 281 -6.39 10.09 14.39
C GLU A 281 -4.92 9.68 14.38
N ILE A 282 -4.22 9.82 13.25
CA ILE A 282 -2.78 9.60 13.14
C ILE A 282 -2.02 10.45 14.17
N LEU A 283 -2.31 11.75 14.25
CA LEU A 283 -1.61 12.65 15.18
C LEU A 283 -1.84 12.23 16.63
N TYR A 284 -3.07 11.85 16.98
CA TYR A 284 -3.38 11.35 18.31
C TYR A 284 -2.63 10.06 18.64
N GLU A 285 -2.69 9.06 17.75
CA GLU A 285 -2.00 7.79 17.95
C GLU A 285 -0.49 8.00 18.08
N PHE A 286 0.06 8.93 17.30
CA PHE A 286 1.46 9.34 17.41
C PHE A 286 1.78 10.00 18.76
N ILE A 287 0.95 10.94 19.24
CA ILE A 287 1.11 11.56 20.57
C ILE A 287 1.03 10.50 21.67
N GLU A 288 0.07 9.59 21.58
CA GLU A 288 -0.13 8.52 22.57
C GLU A 288 1.07 7.58 22.59
N PHE A 289 1.54 7.15 21.41
CA PHE A 289 2.75 6.34 21.26
C PHE A 289 3.98 7.01 21.88
N CYS A 290 4.17 8.32 21.65
CA CYS A 290 5.31 9.06 22.19
C CYS A 290 5.25 9.25 23.71
N LYS A 291 4.06 9.27 24.30
CA LYS A 291 3.88 9.49 25.75
C LYS A 291 3.83 8.21 26.59
N ASP A 292 3.72 7.05 25.94
CA ASP A 292 3.75 5.78 26.65
C ASP A 292 5.17 5.47 27.17
N ARG A 293 5.30 5.34 28.50
CA ARG A 293 6.58 5.05 29.17
C ARG A 293 7.12 3.65 28.85
N SER A 294 6.24 2.70 28.54
CA SER A 294 6.62 1.33 28.17
C SER A 294 7.29 1.29 26.80
N THR A 295 6.83 2.14 25.88
CA THR A 295 7.38 2.31 24.53
C THR A 295 8.83 2.80 24.57
N ILE A 296 9.14 3.81 25.39
CA ILE A 296 10.47 4.44 25.44
C ILE A 296 11.56 3.46 25.91
N THR A 297 11.31 2.74 27.00
CA THR A 297 12.33 1.87 27.63
C THR A 297 12.60 0.58 26.83
N PHE A 298 11.59 0.10 26.10
CA PHE A 298 11.65 -1.19 25.39
C PHE A 298 12.12 -1.05 23.94
N LEU A 299 11.87 0.10 23.29
CA LEU A 299 12.40 0.40 21.95
C LEU A 299 13.92 0.41 21.94
N ASP A 300 14.57 1.07 22.90
CA ASP A 300 16.03 1.16 22.95
C ASP A 300 16.69 -0.25 23.02
N SER A 301 16.12 -1.17 23.83
CA SER A 301 16.63 -2.54 23.97
C SER A 301 16.36 -3.45 22.76
N LEU A 302 15.17 -3.34 22.14
CA LEU A 302 14.85 -4.10 20.93
C LEU A 302 15.64 -3.60 19.72
N ILE A 303 15.99 -2.32 19.73
CA ILE A 303 16.68 -1.70 18.60
C ILE A 303 18.14 -2.12 18.54
N GLU A 304 18.82 -2.18 19.69
CA GLU A 304 20.15 -2.79 19.78
C GLU A 304 20.14 -4.25 19.30
N ARG A 305 19.10 -5.02 19.64
CA ARG A 305 19.05 -6.44 19.28
C ARG A 305 18.76 -6.70 17.80
N PHE A 306 17.93 -5.88 17.16
CA PHE A 306 17.44 -6.12 15.80
C PHE A 306 18.04 -5.18 14.74
N PHE A 307 18.70 -4.09 15.13
CA PHE A 307 19.12 -3.02 14.22
C PHE A 307 20.59 -2.60 14.43
N ASN A 308 21.45 -3.55 14.84
CA ASN A 308 22.88 -3.33 15.09
C ASN A 308 23.64 -2.66 13.92
N GLY A 309 23.15 -2.71 12.68
CA GLY A 309 23.74 -1.98 11.54
C GLY A 309 23.23 -0.54 11.33
N PHE A 310 22.02 -0.21 11.80
CA PHE A 310 21.44 1.13 11.66
C PHE A 310 21.99 2.09 12.71
N TYR A 311 22.19 1.58 13.93
CA TYR A 311 22.61 2.35 15.09
C TYR A 311 24.11 2.74 15.04
N GLU A 312 24.97 1.89 14.48
CA GLU A 312 26.40 2.18 14.35
C GLU A 312 26.71 3.40 13.46
N LYS A 313 25.82 3.77 12.52
CA LYS A 313 26.00 4.95 11.65
C LYS A 313 25.63 6.28 12.33
N LYS A 314 24.89 6.27 13.45
CA LYS A 314 24.49 7.49 14.18
C LYS A 314 24.76 7.31 15.67
N LYS A 315 26.03 7.42 16.05
CA LYS A 315 26.50 7.55 17.44
C LYS A 315 26.02 8.88 18.04
N SER A 316 24.73 8.97 18.32
CA SER A 316 24.06 10.15 18.86
C SER A 316 23.53 9.81 20.24
N ASN A 317 23.85 10.61 21.26
CA ASN A 317 23.30 10.49 22.62
C ASN A 317 21.80 10.84 22.70
N VAL A 318 21.08 10.82 21.57
CA VAL A 318 19.68 11.22 21.47
C VAL A 318 18.82 9.96 21.50
N PRO A 319 17.89 9.83 22.46
CA PRO A 319 16.98 8.69 22.57
C PRO A 319 16.30 8.37 21.24
N PHE A 320 16.08 7.08 20.95
CA PHE A 320 15.44 6.64 19.71
C PHE A 320 14.13 7.38 19.46
N ILE A 321 13.31 7.51 20.49
CA ILE A 321 12.01 8.17 20.41
C ILE A 321 12.12 9.60 19.88
N ASN A 322 13.15 10.35 20.26
CA ASN A 322 13.37 11.72 19.77
C ASN A 322 13.79 11.73 18.31
N SER A 323 14.52 10.71 17.85
CA SER A 323 14.89 10.56 16.45
C SER A 323 13.68 10.19 15.58
N PHE A 324 12.82 9.29 16.07
CA PHE A 324 11.55 8.98 15.43
C PHE A 324 10.61 10.19 15.38
N ILE A 325 10.51 10.95 16.47
CA ILE A 325 9.74 12.21 16.49
C ILE A 325 10.24 13.17 15.41
N LYS A 326 11.56 13.36 15.31
CA LYS A 326 12.16 14.19 14.25
C LYS A 326 11.81 13.71 12.84
N GLU A 327 11.81 12.39 12.62
CA GLU A 327 11.42 11.80 11.32
C GLU A 327 9.95 12.04 11.00
N PHE A 328 9.03 11.75 11.93
CA PHE A 328 7.60 11.97 11.73
C PHE A 328 7.28 13.43 11.38
N PHE A 329 7.88 14.39 12.10
CA PHE A 329 7.64 15.80 11.80
C PHE A 329 8.18 16.19 10.43
N ARG A 330 9.41 15.78 10.10
CA ARG A 330 10.07 16.10 8.83
C ARG A 330 9.36 15.48 7.62
N ASP A 331 8.98 14.21 7.71
CA ASP A 331 8.51 13.42 6.57
C ASP A 331 6.98 13.45 6.42
N PHE A 332 6.23 13.77 7.48
CA PHE A 332 4.77 13.80 7.46
C PHE A 332 4.19 15.14 7.92
N TYR A 333 4.37 15.51 9.20
CA TYR A 333 3.63 16.63 9.80
C TYR A 333 3.84 17.96 9.05
N GLU A 334 5.09 18.32 8.73
CA GLU A 334 5.40 19.58 8.05
C GLU A 334 4.88 19.61 6.59
N ASN A 335 4.79 18.44 5.93
CA ASN A 335 4.21 18.35 4.59
C ASN A 335 2.69 18.61 4.60
N GLU A 336 2.04 18.23 5.68
CA GLU A 336 0.58 18.35 5.86
C GLU A 336 0.18 19.53 6.77
N LYS A 337 1.13 20.44 7.05
CA LYS A 337 0.95 21.52 8.02
C LYS A 337 -0.26 22.41 7.72
N GLY A 338 -0.49 22.73 6.44
CA GLY A 338 -1.63 23.57 6.02
C GLY A 338 -2.98 22.96 6.41
N GLU A 339 -3.13 21.63 6.28
CA GLU A 339 -4.36 20.94 6.68
C GLU A 339 -4.52 20.90 8.20
N TYR A 340 -3.42 20.69 8.95
CA TYR A 340 -3.46 20.78 10.41
C TYR A 340 -3.85 22.17 10.89
N GLU A 341 -3.37 23.23 10.24
CA GLU A 341 -3.75 24.61 10.58
C GLU A 341 -5.26 24.82 10.43
N LEU A 342 -5.86 24.34 9.34
CA LEU A 342 -7.31 24.39 9.14
C LEU A 342 -8.07 23.61 10.23
N ILE A 343 -7.63 22.40 10.56
CA ILE A 343 -8.21 21.59 11.65
C ILE A 343 -8.16 22.38 12.97
N TYR A 344 -7.01 22.97 13.30
CA TYR A 344 -6.82 23.66 14.57
C TYR A 344 -7.66 24.93 14.66
N GLU A 345 -7.73 25.70 13.59
CA GLU A 345 -8.58 26.89 13.52
C GLU A 345 -10.05 26.53 13.71
N GLU A 346 -10.52 25.49 13.02
CA GLU A 346 -11.92 25.06 13.08
C GLU A 346 -12.30 24.45 14.45
N CYS A 347 -11.44 23.61 15.03
CA CYS A 347 -11.71 22.92 16.28
C CYS A 347 -11.37 23.72 17.55
N SER A 348 -10.58 24.78 17.44
CA SER A 348 -10.37 25.72 18.55
C SER A 348 -11.64 26.51 18.88
N ASN A 349 -12.56 26.63 17.93
CA ASN A 349 -13.88 27.22 18.15
C ASN A 349 -14.79 26.24 18.91
N LYS A 350 -15.35 26.69 20.04
CA LYS A 350 -16.19 25.85 20.95
C LYS A 350 -17.45 25.28 20.29
N ASN A 351 -17.86 25.83 19.14
CA ASN A 351 -19.11 25.48 18.47
C ASN A 351 -18.96 24.47 17.32
N SER A 352 -17.74 24.06 16.93
CA SER A 352 -17.58 23.11 15.83
C SER A 352 -18.11 21.72 16.21
N GLN A 353 -18.90 21.15 15.31
CA GLN A 353 -19.49 19.80 15.43
C GLN A 353 -18.81 18.79 14.49
N GLU A 354 -17.69 19.17 13.87
CA GLU A 354 -16.97 18.25 13.00
C GLU A 354 -16.39 17.05 13.78
N SER A 355 -16.37 15.89 13.12
CA SER A 355 -15.97 14.60 13.72
C SER A 355 -14.55 14.65 14.28
N TYR A 356 -13.60 15.17 13.52
CA TYR A 356 -12.19 15.29 13.89
C TYR A 356 -11.95 16.20 15.11
N CYS A 357 -12.88 17.12 15.44
CA CYS A 357 -12.72 17.99 16.60
C CYS A 357 -12.82 17.26 17.94
N SER A 358 -13.49 16.10 17.99
CA SER A 358 -13.51 15.25 19.19
C SER A 358 -12.11 14.70 19.47
N LYS A 359 -11.44 14.21 18.42
CA LYS A 359 -10.08 13.69 18.50
C LYS A 359 -9.05 14.77 18.81
N TYR A 360 -9.18 15.94 18.19
CA TYR A 360 -8.39 17.12 18.51
C TYR A 360 -8.41 17.45 20.01
N LYS A 361 -9.58 17.40 20.65
CA LYS A 361 -9.70 17.63 22.10
C LYS A 361 -8.94 16.57 22.91
N MET A 362 -9.01 15.30 22.51
CA MET A 362 -8.23 14.24 23.16
C MET A 362 -6.72 14.47 23.02
N CYS A 363 -6.25 14.97 21.87
CA CYS A 363 -4.85 15.37 21.72
C CYS A 363 -4.47 16.46 22.71
N ASN A 364 -5.31 17.48 22.87
CA ASN A 364 -5.06 18.57 23.83
C ASN A 364 -4.98 18.06 25.26
N GLU A 365 -5.88 17.15 25.65
CA GLU A 365 -5.89 16.51 26.97
C GLU A 365 -4.61 15.71 27.20
N LYS A 366 -4.18 14.90 26.22
CA LYS A 366 -2.94 14.13 26.33
C LYS A 366 -1.71 15.02 26.37
N LEU A 367 -1.69 16.12 25.62
CA LEU A 367 -0.58 17.08 25.64
C LEU A 367 -0.57 17.95 26.89
N GLY A 368 -1.73 18.18 27.53
CA GLY A 368 -1.89 19.18 28.58
C GLY A 368 -1.81 20.62 28.05
N GLN A 369 -1.97 20.80 26.74
CA GLN A 369 -1.83 22.07 26.02
C GLN A 369 -2.82 22.11 24.87
N ASP A 370 -3.24 23.32 24.50
CA ASP A 370 -4.07 23.54 23.32
C ASP A 370 -3.19 23.51 22.07
N LEU A 371 -3.41 22.53 21.19
CA LEU A 371 -2.67 22.35 19.94
C LEU A 371 -2.61 23.63 19.10
N HIS A 372 -3.68 24.42 19.05
CA HIS A 372 -3.70 25.69 18.32
C HIS A 372 -2.68 26.70 18.88
N LYS A 373 -2.47 26.70 20.21
CA LYS A 373 -1.49 27.60 20.88
C LYS A 373 -0.05 27.13 20.67
N ILE A 374 0.16 25.83 20.60
CA ILE A 374 1.50 25.23 20.48
C ILE A 374 1.82 24.75 19.06
N LYS A 375 1.03 25.11 18.06
CA LYS A 375 1.11 24.57 16.69
C LYS A 375 2.50 24.62 16.04
N ASN A 376 3.32 25.59 16.43
CA ASN A 376 4.70 25.72 15.94
C ASN A 376 5.74 24.91 16.74
N ASN A 377 5.41 24.47 17.95
CA ASN A 377 6.34 23.87 18.91
C ASN A 377 5.87 22.50 19.45
N ILE A 378 4.86 21.85 18.83
CA ILE A 378 4.29 20.56 19.32
C ILE A 378 5.39 19.53 19.61
N LYS A 379 6.40 19.48 18.74
CA LYS A 379 7.56 18.60 18.87
C LYS A 379 8.25 18.70 20.24
N GLU A 380 8.41 19.91 20.79
CA GLU A 380 9.09 20.14 22.08
C GLU A 380 8.30 19.55 23.27
N TYR A 381 6.98 19.40 23.12
CA TYR A 381 6.10 18.78 24.12
C TYR A 381 6.08 17.25 24.04
N LEU A 382 6.65 16.68 22.97
CA LEU A 382 6.76 15.24 22.75
C LEU A 382 8.16 14.70 22.99
N GLU A 383 9.20 15.52 22.76
CA GLU A 383 10.58 15.10 22.96
C GLU A 383 10.80 14.62 24.40
N TYR A 384 11.29 13.40 24.52
CA TYR A 384 11.69 12.81 25.77
C TYR A 384 12.91 13.54 26.32
N LYS A 385 12.83 13.89 27.61
CA LYS A 385 13.90 14.50 28.39
C LYS A 385 14.25 13.53 29.51
N GLU A 386 15.50 13.07 29.53
CA GLU A 386 15.99 12.21 30.61
C GLU A 386 15.78 12.87 31.97
N THR A 387 15.33 12.11 32.97
CA THR A 387 15.28 12.63 34.33
C THR A 387 16.69 12.65 34.94
N PRO A 388 17.00 13.60 35.84
CA PRO A 388 18.29 13.67 36.52
C PRO A 388 18.70 12.36 37.22
N ALA A 389 17.73 11.56 37.69
CA ALA A 389 17.98 10.25 38.31
C ALA A 389 18.45 9.18 37.31
N GLN A 390 18.06 9.27 36.04
CA GLN A 390 18.46 8.33 34.99
C GLN A 390 19.85 8.65 34.42
N GLN A 391 20.29 9.91 34.49
CA GLN A 391 21.64 10.34 34.09
C GLN A 391 22.75 9.84 35.04
N LEU A 392 22.39 9.58 36.31
CA LEU A 392 23.30 9.04 37.33
C LEU A 392 23.57 7.54 37.18
N PHE A 393 22.67 6.79 36.54
CA PHE A 393 22.76 5.33 36.42
C PHE A 393 23.98 4.86 35.58
N PRO A 394 24.26 5.43 34.40
CA PRO A 394 25.45 5.07 33.62
C PRO A 394 26.76 5.39 34.36
N GLN A 395 26.82 6.50 35.10
CA GLN A 395 28.00 6.91 35.87
C GLN A 395 28.29 5.95 37.05
N LEU A 396 27.23 5.49 37.73
CA LEU A 396 27.35 4.49 38.80
C LEU A 396 27.85 3.15 38.25
N VAL A 397 27.30 2.66 37.14
CA VAL A 397 27.72 1.39 36.53
C VAL A 397 29.17 1.46 36.02
N GLN A 398 29.59 2.58 35.45
CA GLN A 398 30.97 2.76 34.98
C GLN A 398 31.99 2.92 36.13
N SER A 399 31.54 3.40 37.29
CA SER A 399 32.36 3.44 38.53
C SER A 399 32.48 2.08 39.23
N LEU A 400 31.62 1.11 38.87
CA LEU A 400 31.53 -0.22 39.49
C LEU A 400 32.16 -1.34 38.64
N ALA A 401 32.67 -1.05 37.44
CA ALA A 401 33.35 -2.04 36.61
C ALA A 401 34.71 -2.43 37.25
N PRO A 402 34.98 -3.72 37.54
CA PRO A 402 36.24 -4.14 38.14
C PRO A 402 37.41 -3.91 37.17
N GLN A 403 38.43 -3.19 37.62
CA GLN A 403 39.74 -3.18 36.96
C GLN A 403 40.37 -4.57 37.13
N TYR A 404 40.20 -5.45 36.16
CA TYR A 404 41.03 -6.66 36.06
C TYR A 404 41.76 -6.70 34.72
N SER A 405 43.03 -6.31 34.84
CA SER A 405 44.13 -6.55 33.93
C SER A 405 44.23 -8.05 33.58
N SER A 406 44.52 -8.29 32.31
CA SER A 406 44.76 -9.58 31.66
C SER A 406 45.86 -10.42 32.30
N SER A 407 45.57 -11.70 32.54
CA SER A 407 46.45 -12.83 32.16
C SER A 407 45.73 -14.15 32.40
N GLU A 408 45.53 -14.91 31.32
CA GLU A 408 45.02 -16.29 31.34
C GLU A 408 46.05 -17.27 31.92
N THR A 409 45.59 -18.28 32.66
CA THR A 409 46.07 -19.67 32.54
C THR A 409 45.06 -20.61 33.20
N PRO A 410 44.63 -21.72 32.55
CA PRO A 410 43.57 -22.59 33.06
C PRO A 410 44.16 -23.77 33.85
N LEU A 411 43.49 -24.19 34.93
CA LEU A 411 43.71 -25.51 35.50
C LEU A 411 42.36 -26.15 35.89
N TYR A 412 42.12 -27.30 35.26
CA TYR A 412 41.13 -28.30 35.61
C TYR A 412 41.36 -28.81 37.04
N VAL A 413 40.28 -29.19 37.73
CA VAL A 413 40.06 -30.54 38.32
C VAL A 413 38.68 -30.55 38.99
N GLU A 414 37.89 -31.56 38.64
CA GLU A 414 36.64 -31.98 39.28
C GLU A 414 36.90 -32.38 40.74
N ASP A 415 35.90 -32.20 41.61
CA ASP A 415 35.28 -33.36 42.27
C ASP A 415 34.16 -32.93 43.22
N GLU A 416 33.09 -33.71 43.14
CA GLU A 416 31.94 -33.75 44.02
C GLU A 416 32.37 -34.13 45.45
N ASP A 417 31.68 -33.61 46.46
CA ASP A 417 30.63 -34.33 47.19
C ASP A 417 30.46 -33.92 48.66
N ASN A 418 29.18 -33.79 49.02
CA ASN A 418 28.54 -34.19 50.27
C ASN A 418 28.93 -33.58 51.64
N SER A 419 27.98 -32.75 52.09
CA SER A 419 27.11 -33.01 53.25
C SER A 419 27.41 -32.40 54.63
N SER A 420 26.32 -31.87 55.21
CA SER A 420 26.03 -31.72 56.64
C SER A 420 26.81 -30.60 57.36
N SER A 421 26.29 -29.87 58.35
CA SER A 421 24.98 -29.76 58.98
C SER A 421 25.04 -28.58 59.96
N ASN A 422 23.86 -28.12 60.39
CA ASN A 422 23.58 -27.38 61.63
C ASN A 422 23.76 -25.85 61.65
N SER A 423 22.64 -25.12 61.56
CA SER A 423 21.99 -24.55 62.76
C SER A 423 20.70 -23.80 62.37
N THR A 424 19.67 -23.98 63.19
CA THR A 424 18.30 -23.46 63.07
C THR A 424 18.18 -22.02 63.64
N PRO A 425 16.99 -21.42 63.81
CA PRO A 425 16.32 -20.53 62.85
C PRO A 425 16.06 -19.10 63.44
N ILE A 426 15.87 -18.07 62.60
CA ILE A 426 15.21 -16.83 63.05
C ILE A 426 14.13 -16.42 62.03
N ASN A 427 12.91 -16.40 62.54
CA ASN A 427 11.69 -15.94 61.87
C ASN A 427 11.79 -14.47 61.44
N VAL A 428 11.62 -14.22 60.13
CA VAL A 428 10.99 -12.99 59.61
C VAL A 428 10.08 -13.36 58.43
N GLY A 429 8.99 -14.07 58.72
CA GLY A 429 7.71 -13.81 58.05
C GLY A 429 7.01 -12.76 58.92
N VAL A 430 6.52 -11.64 58.40
CA VAL A 430 5.28 -11.52 57.64
C VAL A 430 5.39 -10.23 56.81
N GLY A 431 5.42 -10.32 55.48
CA GLY A 431 5.42 -9.12 54.63
C GLY A 431 5.30 -9.35 53.14
N VAL A 432 5.73 -10.50 52.63
CA VAL A 432 5.80 -10.72 51.16
C VAL A 432 4.77 -11.73 50.64
N GLY A 433 4.11 -12.49 51.52
CA GLY A 433 3.11 -13.49 51.13
C GLY A 433 1.74 -12.94 50.73
N ALA A 434 1.42 -11.69 51.07
CA ALA A 434 0.10 -11.10 50.82
C ALA A 434 -0.04 -10.44 49.44
N LEU A 435 1.07 -10.16 48.73
CA LEU A 435 1.02 -9.52 47.41
C LEU A 435 0.89 -10.51 46.24
N PHE A 436 1.19 -11.80 46.45
CA PHE A 436 1.10 -12.80 45.39
C PHE A 436 -0.23 -13.56 45.32
N THR A 437 -1.08 -13.47 46.35
CA THR A 437 -2.38 -14.18 46.36
C THR A 437 -3.51 -13.40 45.66
N LEU A 438 -3.38 -12.07 45.48
CA LEU A 438 -4.35 -11.26 44.73
C LEU A 438 -4.30 -11.51 43.21
N SER A 439 -3.14 -11.93 42.67
CA SER A 439 -2.99 -12.25 41.25
C SER A 439 -3.74 -13.51 40.81
N PHE A 440 -4.01 -14.44 41.75
CA PHE A 440 -4.72 -15.68 41.42
C PHE A 440 -6.24 -15.50 41.39
N LEU A 441 -6.82 -14.54 42.11
CA LEU A 441 -8.29 -14.37 42.18
C LEU A 441 -8.88 -13.59 41.00
N TYR A 442 -8.07 -12.82 40.26
CA TYR A 442 -8.49 -12.23 38.98
C TYR A 442 -8.83 -13.30 37.92
N LYS A 443 -8.17 -14.46 37.99
CA LYS A 443 -8.37 -15.58 37.05
C LYS A 443 -9.67 -16.36 37.28
N PHE A 444 -10.40 -16.10 38.37
CA PHE A 444 -11.58 -16.90 38.76
C PHE A 444 -12.88 -16.09 38.98
N THR A 445 -12.96 -14.82 38.56
CA THR A 445 -14.23 -14.07 38.58
C THR A 445 -14.98 -14.23 37.24
N PRO A 446 -16.27 -14.63 37.22
CA PRO A 446 -16.99 -15.01 35.99
C PRO A 446 -17.48 -13.81 35.15
N ILE A 447 -16.66 -12.77 34.98
CA ILE A 447 -16.98 -11.60 34.13
C ILE A 447 -16.38 -11.76 32.72
N GLY A 448 -15.36 -12.63 32.54
CA GLY A 448 -14.75 -12.90 31.24
C GLY A 448 -15.62 -13.67 30.25
N SER A 449 -16.60 -14.44 30.71
CA SER A 449 -17.48 -15.25 29.84
C SER A 449 -18.67 -14.45 29.27
N TRP A 450 -19.03 -13.33 29.90
CA TRP A 450 -20.18 -12.52 29.44
C TRP A 450 -19.81 -11.52 28.33
N LEU A 451 -18.61 -10.93 28.39
CA LEU A 451 -18.15 -9.98 27.35
C LEU A 451 -17.83 -10.66 26.01
N ASN A 452 -17.47 -11.95 26.01
CA ASN A 452 -17.26 -12.69 24.77
C ASN A 452 -18.58 -13.08 24.08
N ARG A 453 -19.71 -13.08 24.81
CA ARG A 453 -21.01 -13.49 24.26
C ARG A 453 -21.82 -12.33 23.68
N THR A 454 -21.52 -11.09 24.06
CA THR A 454 -22.26 -9.90 23.60
C THR A 454 -21.63 -9.20 22.40
N PHE A 455 -20.37 -9.48 22.06
CA PHE A 455 -19.71 -8.91 20.86
C PHE A 455 -19.56 -9.89 19.68
N LEU A 456 -19.80 -11.20 19.88
CA LEU A 456 -19.85 -12.20 18.81
C LEU A 456 -21.25 -12.37 18.17
N SER A 457 -22.19 -11.47 18.47
CA SER A 457 -23.56 -11.48 17.93
C SER A 457 -23.91 -10.13 17.30
N LYS A 458 -23.15 -9.74 16.26
CA LYS A 458 -23.61 -8.92 15.12
C LYS A 458 -22.49 -8.77 14.06
N GLY A 459 -22.51 -9.66 13.05
CA GLY A 459 -21.94 -9.53 11.69
C GLY A 459 -20.42 -9.42 11.54
N ASN A 460 -19.67 -10.52 11.43
CA ASN A 460 -19.35 -11.37 10.25
C ASN A 460 -18.07 -11.00 9.47
N THR A 461 -17.16 -11.98 9.47
CA THR A 461 -16.12 -12.37 8.48
C THR A 461 -14.92 -11.45 8.24
N VAL A 462 -13.84 -11.68 9.01
CA VAL A 462 -12.46 -11.41 8.61
C VAL A 462 -11.98 -12.58 7.74
N TYR A 463 -11.74 -12.33 6.46
CA TYR A 463 -11.14 -13.32 5.56
C TYR A 463 -9.61 -13.28 5.67
N ASN A 464 -9.04 -14.47 5.80
CA ASN A 464 -7.62 -14.75 5.80
C ASN A 464 -7.12 -14.63 4.35
N TYR A 465 -6.46 -13.52 4.00
CA TYR A 465 -5.84 -13.36 2.68
C TYR A 465 -4.52 -14.14 2.63
N ASN A 466 -4.64 -15.43 2.33
CA ASN A 466 -3.66 -16.22 1.61
C ASN A 466 -4.44 -17.30 0.87
N GLU A 467 -4.29 -17.29 -0.46
CA GLU A 467 -5.01 -18.10 -1.45
C GLU A 467 -6.47 -17.65 -1.69
N ASP A 468 -6.79 -17.42 -2.98
CA ASP A 468 -8.12 -17.12 -3.55
C ASP A 468 -8.65 -15.67 -3.54
N SER A 469 -7.91 -14.70 -4.12
CA SER A 469 -8.46 -13.36 -4.42
C SER A 469 -8.34 -12.90 -5.88
N ASP A 470 -8.30 -13.84 -6.83
CA ASP A 470 -8.22 -13.49 -8.26
C ASP A 470 -9.60 -13.45 -8.98
N GLN A 471 -10.71 -13.71 -8.28
CA GLN A 471 -12.05 -13.77 -8.92
C GLN A 471 -12.96 -12.56 -8.70
N ASP A 472 -12.88 -11.84 -7.57
CA ASP A 472 -13.90 -10.81 -7.26
C ASP A 472 -13.67 -9.42 -7.91
N ILE A 473 -12.48 -9.15 -8.46
CA ILE A 473 -12.21 -7.86 -9.14
C ILE A 473 -12.74 -7.84 -10.59
N LEU A 474 -12.88 -9.02 -11.22
CA LEU A 474 -13.20 -9.16 -12.64
C LEU A 474 -14.70 -9.25 -12.95
N ASP A 475 -15.55 -9.64 -11.99
CA ASP A 475 -16.98 -9.85 -12.24
C ASP A 475 -17.76 -8.56 -12.57
N ASN A 476 -17.18 -7.37 -12.31
CA ASN A 476 -17.80 -6.08 -12.61
C ASN A 476 -17.34 -5.42 -13.92
N SER A 477 -16.56 -6.10 -14.77
CA SER A 477 -16.25 -5.61 -16.14
C SER A 477 -17.37 -5.91 -17.14
N SER A 478 -18.25 -6.88 -16.87
CA SER A 478 -19.37 -7.25 -17.74
C SER A 478 -20.39 -6.12 -17.94
N ASP A 479 -20.64 -5.32 -16.89
CA ASP A 479 -21.46 -4.10 -16.95
C ASP A 479 -20.73 -2.94 -17.66
N PHE A 480 -19.42 -3.05 -17.86
CA PHE A 480 -18.61 -2.05 -18.54
C PHE A 480 -18.74 -2.15 -20.07
N ASP A 481 -18.76 -3.37 -20.61
CA ASP A 481 -18.88 -3.62 -22.06
C ASP A 481 -20.31 -3.35 -22.58
N ASN A 482 -21.34 -3.51 -21.74
CA ASN A 482 -22.73 -3.21 -22.10
C ASN A 482 -22.98 -1.72 -22.43
N TYR A 483 -22.14 -0.81 -21.95
CA TYR A 483 -22.31 0.63 -22.20
C TYR A 483 -21.88 1.04 -23.63
N LEU A 484 -20.94 0.31 -24.24
CA LEU A 484 -20.53 0.53 -25.63
C LEU A 484 -21.62 0.09 -26.62
N TYR A 485 -22.43 -0.92 -26.27
CA TYR A 485 -23.48 -1.43 -27.15
C TYR A 485 -24.64 -0.43 -27.37
N LYS A 486 -24.86 0.50 -26.43
CA LYS A 486 -25.99 1.46 -26.50
C LYS A 486 -25.69 2.71 -27.35
N LYS A 487 -24.46 2.87 -27.85
CA LYS A 487 -24.07 4.00 -28.71
C LYS A 487 -24.06 3.61 -30.20
N ARG A 488 -25.11 2.93 -30.69
CA ARG A 488 -25.40 2.82 -32.12
C ARG A 488 -26.32 3.96 -32.55
N GLY A 489 -25.82 4.79 -33.45
CA GLY A 489 -26.55 5.91 -34.06
C GLY A 489 -27.80 5.44 -34.79
N ILE A 490 -28.94 6.02 -34.42
CA ILE A 490 -30.17 5.93 -35.20
C ILE A 490 -29.99 6.85 -36.41
N ASN A 491 -29.80 6.25 -37.59
CA ASN A 491 -29.91 6.97 -38.86
C ASN A 491 -31.40 7.18 -39.17
N LEU A 492 -31.93 8.36 -38.86
CA LEU A 492 -33.21 8.82 -39.40
C LEU A 492 -32.97 9.44 -40.78
N ALA A 493 -33.34 8.70 -41.83
CA ALA A 493 -33.38 9.22 -43.18
C ALA A 493 -34.59 10.18 -43.32
N TYR A 494 -34.33 11.44 -43.65
CA TYR A 494 -35.35 12.34 -44.18
C TYR A 494 -35.60 11.99 -45.65
N ASN A 495 -36.80 11.54 -45.98
CA ASN A 495 -37.28 11.57 -47.36
C ASN A 495 -38.10 12.85 -47.55
N ALA A 496 -37.60 13.73 -48.41
CA ALA A 496 -38.39 14.77 -49.04
C ALA A 496 -39.00 14.20 -50.34
N SER A 497 -40.33 14.16 -50.40
CA SER A 497 -41.17 14.18 -51.62
C SER A 497 -42.57 14.57 -51.19
#